data_AF-A0A6J4JU71-F1
#
_entry.id   AF-A0A6J4JU71-F1
#
_cell.length_a   1.000
_cell.length_b   1.000
_cell.length_c   1.000
_cell.angle_alpha   90.00
_cell.angle_beta   90.00
_cell.angle_gamma   90.00
#
_symmetry.space_group_name_H-M   'P 1'
#
loop_
_entity.id
_entity.type
_entity.pdbx_description
1 polymer ?
#
loop_
_entity_poly.entity_id
_entity_poly.type
_entity_poly.pdbx_seq_one_letter_code
_entity_poly.pdbx_strand_id
1 'polypeptide(L)' 'MLDDRESLLRRLHEMRSEHRDLDTVIARISVERVDQLQVQRLKKRKLKLKDEISRLESRLVPDIIA' A
#
# COMPACT_ATOMS: atom_id res chain seq x y z
N MET A 1 22.92 9.00 -5.29
CA MET A 1 22.46 10.40 -5.30
C MET A 1 21.40 10.55 -4.20
N LEU A 2 21.26 11.72 -3.56
CA LEU A 2 20.21 11.94 -2.55
C LEU A 2 18.79 11.82 -3.15
N ASP A 3 18.66 12.03 -4.47
CA ASP A 3 17.41 11.94 -5.23
C ASP A 3 16.76 10.55 -5.23
N ASP A 4 17.56 9.48 -5.20
CA ASP A 4 17.05 8.10 -5.21
C ASP A 4 16.31 7.77 -3.92
N ARG A 5 16.81 8.26 -2.77
CA ARG A 5 16.18 8.01 -1.47
C ARG A 5 14.90 8.81 -1.30
N GLU A 6 14.92 10.08 -1.70
CA GLU A 6 13.74 10.94 -1.61
C GLU A 6 12.61 10.47 -2.54
N SER A 7 12.96 10.00 -3.75
CA SER A 7 11.99 9.40 -4.67
C SER A 7 11.40 8.09 -4.12
N LEU A 8 12.19 7.24 -3.45
CA LEU A 8 11.70 6.05 -2.76
C LEU A 8 10.76 6.41 -1.60
N LEU A 9 11.07 7.44 -0.81
CA LEU A 9 10.21 7.90 0.28
C LEU A 9 8.88 8.48 -0.24
N ARG A 10 8.91 9.26 -1.34
CA ARG A 10 7.70 9.73 -2.01
C ARG A 10 6.84 8.57 -2.49
N ARG A 11 7.45 7.60 -3.15
CA ARG A 11 6.74 6.40 -3.62
C ARG A 11 6.15 5.58 -2.48
N LEU A 12 6.88 5.45 -1.36
CA LEU A 12 6.36 4.82 -0.15
C LEU A 12 5.12 5.55 0.38
N HIS A 13 5.14 6.88 0.39
CA HIS A 13 4.02 7.69 0.83
C HIS A 13 2.80 7.51 -0.07
N GLU A 14 2.99 7.56 -1.39
CA GLU A 14 1.94 7.32 -2.39
C GLU A 14 1.30 5.94 -2.21
N MET A 15 2.12 4.89 -2.10
CA MET A 15 1.64 3.52 -1.90
C MET A 15 0.86 3.37 -0.59
N ARG A 16 1.31 4.02 0.50
CA ARG A 16 0.59 4.04 1.78
C ARG A 16 -0.75 4.78 1.67
N SER A 17 -0.81 5.86 0.90
CA SER A 17 -2.05 6.57 0.61
C SER A 17 -3.02 5.68 -0.17
N GLU A 18 -2.58 5.08 -1.28
CA GLU A 18 -3.40 4.18 -2.10
C GLU A 18 -3.92 3.00 -1.27
N HIS A 19 -3.08 2.42 -0.40
CA HIS A 19 -3.49 1.34 0.51
C HIS A 19 -4.62 1.78 1.47
N ARG A 20 -4.58 3.03 1.97
CA ARG A 20 -5.62 3.59 2.85
C ARG A 20 -6.91 3.87 2.08
N ASP A 21 -6.80 4.37 0.85
CA ASP A 21 -7.95 4.62 -0.02
C ASP A 21 -8.66 3.32 -0.38
N LEU A 22 -7.90 2.27 -0.72
CA LEU A 22 -8.44 0.94 -0.95
C LEU A 22 -9.18 0.41 0.27
N ASP A 23 -8.72 0.69 1.49
CA ASP A 23 -9.41 0.28 2.71
C ASP A 23 -10.77 0.95 2.85
N THR A 24 -10.82 2.26 2.56
CA THR A 24 -12.06 3.04 2.58
C THR A 24 -13.05 2.52 1.54
N VAL A 25 -12.58 2.21 0.33
CA VAL A 25 -13.42 1.63 -0.73
C VAL A 25 -13.93 0.25 -0.36
N ILE A 26 -13.06 -0.62 0.18
CA ILE A 26 -13.46 -1.96 0.67
C ILE A 26 -14.51 -1.85 1.76
N ALA A 27 -14.35 -0.92 2.71
CA ALA A 27 -15.31 -0.70 3.80
C ALA A 27 -16.69 -0.31 3.26
N ARG A 28 -16.75 0.63 2.31
CA ARG A 28 -18.01 1.06 1.67
C ARG A 28 -18.71 -0.10 0.94
N ILE A 29 -17.99 -0.82 0.07
CA ILE A 29 -18.57 -1.91 -0.73
C ILE A 29 -18.98 -3.09 0.16
N SER A 30 -18.26 -3.33 1.26
CA SER A 30 -18.59 -4.42 2.19
C SER A 30 -19.91 -4.19 2.94
N VAL A 31 -20.34 -2.93 3.12
CA VAL A 31 -21.64 -2.61 3.73
C VAL A 31 -22.80 -3.03 2.83
N GLU A 32 -22.67 -2.83 1.52
CA GLU A 32 -23.74 -3.11 0.56
C GLU A 32 -23.92 -4.62 0.29
N ARG A 33 -22.93 -5.47 0.62
CA ARG A 33 -22.92 -6.94 0.46
C ARG A 33 -23.19 -7.46 -0.97
N VAL A 34 -23.34 -6.59 -1.96
CA VAL A 34 -23.70 -6.95 -3.34
C VAL A 34 -22.52 -7.56 -4.10
N ASP A 35 -21.29 -7.11 -3.85
CA ASP A 35 -20.13 -7.42 -4.69
C ASP A 35 -18.98 -8.10 -3.93
N GLN A 36 -19.25 -9.30 -3.37
CA GLN A 36 -18.22 -10.08 -2.66
C GLN A 36 -16.98 -10.38 -3.52
N LEU A 37 -17.15 -10.65 -4.81
CA LEU A 37 -16.03 -10.89 -5.74
C LEU A 37 -15.16 -9.63 -5.92
N GLN A 38 -15.77 -8.45 -5.99
CA GLN A 38 -15.05 -7.19 -6.07
C GLN A 38 -14.27 -6.93 -4.78
N VAL A 39 -14.91 -7.14 -3.62
CA VAL A 39 -14.25 -7.04 -2.31
C VAL A 39 -13.04 -7.98 -2.22
N GLN A 40 -13.17 -9.23 -2.68
CA GLN A 40 -12.04 -10.16 -2.72
C GLN A 40 -10.88 -9.67 -3.61
N ARG A 41 -11.20 -9.15 -4.81
CA ARG A 41 -10.19 -8.56 -5.72
C ARG A 41 -9.49 -7.37 -5.10
N LEU A 42 -10.23 -6.47 -4.45
CA LEU A 42 -9.68 -5.30 -3.78
C LEU A 42 -8.81 -5.68 -2.58
N LYS A 43 -9.24 -6.65 -1.75
CA LYS A 43 -8.41 -7.20 -0.66
C LYS A 43 -7.11 -7.81 -1.18
N LYS A 44 -7.15 -8.53 -2.31
CA LYS A 44 -5.94 -9.07 -2.95
C LYS A 44 -4.99 -7.97 -3.44
N ARG A 45 -5.52 -6.88 -4.01
CA ARG A 45 -4.72 -5.70 -4.38
C ARG A 45 -4.12 -5.02 -3.15
N LYS A 46 -4.91 -4.82 -2.09
CA LYS A 46 -4.45 -4.26 -0.82
C LYS A 46 -3.31 -5.08 -0.21
N LEU A 47 -3.41 -6.41 -0.25
CA LEU A 47 -2.34 -7.30 0.24
C LEU A 47 -1.04 -7.12 -0.56
N LYS A 48 -1.11 -7.07 -1.90
CA LYS A 48 0.06 -6.82 -2.75
C LYS A 48 0.72 -5.48 -2.44
N LEU A 49 -0.07 -4.41 -2.30
CA LEU A 49 0.45 -3.09 -1.92
C LEU A 49 1.15 -3.13 -0.56
N LYS A 50 0.57 -3.82 0.43
CA LYS A 50 1.21 -4.02 1.74
C LYS A 50 2.55 -4.74 1.61
N ASP A 51 2.61 -5.82 0.82
CA ASP A 51 3.85 -6.58 0.62
C ASP A 51 4.93 -5.73 -0.08
N GLU A 52 4.54 -4.92 -1.07
CA GLU A 52 5.45 -4.00 -1.76
C GLU A 52 5.93 -2.87 -0.84
N ILE A 53 5.04 -2.30 -0.02
CA ILE A 53 5.38 -1.32 1.03
C ILE A 53 6.42 -1.92 1.97
N SER A 54 6.18 -3.11 2.52
CA SER A 54 7.10 -3.75 3.44
C SER A 54 8.45 -4.07 2.79
N ARG A 55 8.48 -4.50 1.52
CA ARG A 55 9.74 -4.68 0.78
C ARG A 55 10.51 -3.38 0.59
N LEU A 56 9.81 -2.29 0.29
CA LEU A 56 10.43 -0.98 0.08
C LEU A 56 10.94 -0.40 1.41
N GLU A 57 10.16 -0.54 2.48
CA GLU A 57 10.57 -0.23 3.85
C GLU A 57 11.81 -1.04 4.24
N SER A 58 11.84 -2.36 4.00
CA SER A 58 13.02 -3.18 4.30
C SER A 58 14.27 -2.81 3.49
N ARG A 59 14.13 -2.10 2.35
CA ARG A 59 15.29 -1.54 1.62
C ARG A 59 15.72 -0.19 2.18
N LEU A 60 14.79 0.59 2.73
CA LEU A 60 15.07 1.89 3.35
C LEU A 60 15.55 1.77 4.81
N VAL A 61 15.09 0.75 5.55
CA VAL A 61 15.46 0.46 6.95
C VAL A 61 16.97 0.21 7.14
N PRO A 62 17.70 -0.56 6.30
CA PRO A 62 19.15 -0.71 6.47
C PRO A 62 19.91 0.62 6.38
N ASP A 63 19.36 1.64 5.71
CA ASP A 63 19.90 3.00 5.66
C ASP A 63 19.48 3.91 6.84
N ILE A 64 18.51 3.49 7.67
CA ILE A 64 17.98 4.30 8.80
C ILE A 64 18.62 3.93 10.13
N ILE A 65 19.21 2.73 10.25
CA ILE A 65 19.80 2.19 11.50
C ILE A 65 21.32 1.93 11.35
N ALA A 66 21.94 2.39 10.26
CA ALA A 66 23.40 2.35 10.06
C ALA A 66 24.08 3.64 10.52
#